data_AF-A0A3P3VVU8-F1
#
_entry.id   AF-A0A3P3VVU8-F1
#
_cell.length_a   1.000
_cell.length_b   1.000
_cell.length_c   1.000
_cell.angle_alpha   90.00
_cell.angle_beta   90.00
_cell.angle_gamma   90.00
#
_symmetry.space_group_name_H-M   'P 1'
#
loop_
_entity.id
_entity.type
_entity.pdbx_description
1 polymer ?
#
loop_
_entity_poly.entity_id
_entity_poly.type
_entity_poly.pdbx_seq_one_letter_code
_entity_poly.pdbx_strand_id
1 'polypeptide(L)'
;MKIGNILQVYQKNIFSDKGGEISMLNFLESIEKWNSLNKDEKLEYRRKDMLYTEKHFNNDLIQEKKYTYLKLVYEMHFSLKKILDSVSFNEKVFILENQYLFRLYSMFYCEIELICMYKDLKKIGHIPLFILKPLIEQVKDTEEYKKYKLHELFETYEKMYALFLERPYEKS
;
A
#
# COMPACT_ATOMS: atom_id res chain seq x y z
N MET A 1 15.06 -7.42 26.07
CA MET A 1 13.73 -7.43 26.71
C MET A 1 12.67 -7.38 25.61
N LYS A 2 11.66 -8.26 25.59
CA LYS A 2 10.63 -8.29 24.53
C LYS A 2 9.43 -7.42 24.94
N ILE A 3 8.87 -6.62 24.03
CA ILE A 3 7.74 -5.70 24.32
C ILE A 3 6.55 -6.45 24.92
N GLY A 4 6.19 -7.61 24.38
CA GLY A 4 5.10 -8.44 24.92
C GLY A 4 5.28 -8.84 26.38
N ASN A 5 6.52 -9.07 26.82
CA ASN A 5 6.80 -9.38 28.23
C ASN A 5 6.58 -8.15 29.13
N ILE A 6 6.92 -6.96 28.63
CA ILE A 6 6.70 -5.69 29.34
C ILE A 6 5.20 -5.42 29.45
N LEU A 7 4.44 -5.53 28.35
CA LEU A 7 2.99 -5.34 28.35
C LEU A 7 2.27 -6.27 29.32
N GLN A 8 2.70 -7.54 29.43
CA GLN A 8 2.15 -8.46 30.43
C GLN A 8 2.38 -8.01 31.88
N VAL A 9 3.54 -7.41 32.18
CA VAL A 9 3.81 -6.83 33.50
C VAL A 9 2.86 -5.66 33.77
N TYR A 10 2.66 -4.78 32.78
CA TYR A 10 1.71 -3.67 32.88
C TYR A 10 0.26 -4.11 33.04
N GLN A 11 -0.14 -5.24 32.43
CA GLN A 11 -1.49 -5.80 32.55
C GLN A 11 -1.73 -6.45 33.93
N LYS A 12 -0.71 -7.11 34.49
CA LYS A 12 -0.80 -7.85 35.76
C LYS A 12 -0.64 -6.97 37.01
N ASN A 13 -0.10 -5.77 36.87
CA ASN A 13 0.19 -4.87 38.00
C ASN A 13 -0.62 -3.57 37.92
N ILE A 14 -0.98 -3.04 39.10
CA ILE A 14 -1.65 -1.75 39.24
C ILE A 14 -0.55 -0.69 39.36
N PHE A 15 -0.27 0.00 38.25
CA PHE A 15 0.54 1.21 38.25
C PHE A 15 -0.40 2.42 38.11
N SER A 16 -0.19 3.46 38.92
CA SER A 16 -0.88 4.73 38.77
C SER A 16 -0.42 5.44 37.50
N ASP A 17 -1.35 6.04 36.75
CA ASP A 17 -1.06 6.89 35.58
C ASP A 17 -0.25 6.21 34.44
N LYS A 18 -0.42 4.90 34.27
CA LYS A 18 0.27 4.08 33.25
C LYS A 18 -0.25 4.21 31.81
N GLY A 19 -1.22 5.10 31.58
CA GLY A 19 -1.93 5.20 30.30
C GLY A 19 -0.98 5.52 29.14
N GLY A 20 -0.16 6.56 29.29
CA GLY A 20 0.81 6.98 28.27
C GLY A 20 1.89 5.92 27.99
N GLU A 21 2.36 5.23 29.02
CA GLU A 21 3.37 4.17 28.92
C GLU A 21 2.83 2.97 28.12
N ILE A 22 1.61 2.53 28.43
CA ILE A 22 0.92 1.47 27.69
C ILE A 22 0.69 1.89 26.22
N SER A 23 0.26 3.12 25.97
CA SER A 23 0.09 3.64 24.61
C SER A 23 1.40 3.59 23.81
N MET A 24 2.53 3.95 24.42
CA MET A 24 3.83 3.88 23.77
C MET A 24 4.26 2.43 23.50
N LEU A 25 4.06 1.52 24.46
CA LEU A 25 4.36 0.10 24.29
C LEU A 25 3.50 -0.54 23.19
N ASN A 26 2.21 -0.23 23.15
CA ASN A 26 1.30 -0.70 22.10
C ASN A 26 1.67 -0.13 20.72
N PHE A 27 2.08 1.14 20.65
CA PHE A 27 2.56 1.75 19.41
C PHE A 27 3.77 1.00 18.86
N LEU A 28 4.77 0.75 19.71
CA LEU A 28 5.97 0.00 19.35
C LEU A 28 5.66 -1.46 18.96
N GLU A 29 4.83 -2.16 19.74
CA GLU A 29 4.37 -3.52 19.39
C GLU A 29 3.71 -3.54 18.01
N SER A 30 2.93 -2.51 17.69
CA SER A 30 2.25 -2.41 16.41
C SER A 30 3.20 -2.20 15.22
N ILE A 31 4.32 -1.51 15.43
CA ILE A 31 5.40 -1.33 14.44
C ILE A 31 6.17 -2.64 14.27
N GLU A 32 6.58 -3.27 15.36
CA GLU A 32 7.29 -4.56 15.33
C GLU A 32 6.45 -5.62 14.60
N LYS A 33 5.15 -5.67 14.92
CA LYS A 33 4.20 -6.56 14.23
C LYS A 33 4.16 -6.27 12.74
N TRP A 34 3.98 -5.01 12.32
CA TRP A 34 3.97 -4.67 10.89
C TRP A 34 5.26 -5.07 10.16
N ASN A 35 6.41 -4.82 10.78
CA ASN A 35 7.72 -5.14 10.18
C ASN A 35 7.99 -6.64 10.10
N SER A 36 7.35 -7.44 10.97
CA SER A 36 7.43 -8.91 10.91
C SER A 36 6.59 -9.54 9.81
N LEU A 37 5.60 -8.81 9.26
CA LEU A 37 4.72 -9.31 8.20
C LEU A 37 5.43 -9.29 6.84
N ASN A 38 5.26 -10.37 6.07
CA ASN A 38 5.57 -10.36 4.65
C ASN A 38 4.53 -9.51 3.86
N LYS A 39 4.77 -9.29 2.57
CA LYS A 39 3.91 -8.43 1.73
C LYS A 39 2.46 -8.92 1.66
N ASP A 40 2.27 -10.23 1.64
CA ASP A 40 0.95 -10.87 1.51
C ASP A 40 0.15 -10.68 2.79
N GLU A 41 0.81 -10.85 3.92
CA GLU A 41 0.23 -10.59 5.24
C GLU A 41 -0.08 -9.10 5.45
N LYS A 42 0.77 -8.20 4.94
CA LYS A 42 0.50 -6.75 4.93
C LYS A 42 -0.70 -6.40 4.07
N LEU A 43 -0.86 -7.05 2.91
CA LEU A 43 -2.03 -6.87 2.04
C LEU A 43 -3.32 -7.35 2.73
N GLU A 44 -3.28 -8.52 3.37
CA GLU A 44 -4.42 -9.03 4.15
C GLU A 44 -4.75 -8.15 5.35
N TYR A 45 -3.73 -7.55 5.99
CA TYR A 45 -3.95 -6.54 7.03
C TYR A 45 -4.73 -5.35 6.48
N ARG A 46 -4.33 -4.80 5.32
CA ARG A 46 -5.02 -3.68 4.65
C ARG A 46 -6.44 -4.04 4.24
N ARG A 47 -6.67 -5.26 3.75
CA ARG A 47 -8.02 -5.74 3.42
C ARG A 47 -8.94 -5.70 4.64
N LYS A 48 -8.45 -6.17 5.79
CA LYS A 48 -9.22 -6.15 7.05
C LYS A 48 -9.49 -4.73 7.53
N ASP A 49 -8.51 -3.84 7.41
CA ASP A 49 -8.63 -2.41 7.75
C ASP A 49 -9.69 -1.71 6.88
N MET A 50 -9.69 -1.99 5.58
CA MET A 50 -10.69 -1.51 4.62
C MET A 50 -12.10 -1.99 5.00
N LEU A 51 -12.28 -3.30 5.24
CA LEU A 51 -13.58 -3.88 5.63
C LEU A 51 -14.08 -3.36 6.98
N TYR A 52 -13.17 -3.09 7.92
CA TYR A 52 -13.52 -2.47 9.20
C TYR A 52 -13.99 -1.03 8.99
N THR A 53 -13.24 -0.26 8.20
CA THR A 53 -13.60 1.13 7.87
C THR A 53 -14.95 1.21 7.17
N GLU A 54 -15.23 0.30 6.23
CA GLU A 54 -16.52 0.22 5.53
C GLU A 54 -17.71 0.02 6.48
N LYS A 55 -17.56 -0.87 7.47
CA LYS A 55 -18.62 -1.16 8.46
C LYS A 55 -18.88 -0.01 9.42
N HIS A 56 -17.86 0.79 9.71
CA HIS A 56 -17.93 1.91 10.65
C HIS A 56 -17.93 3.26 9.93
N PHE A 57 -18.19 3.24 8.62
CA PHE A 57 -18.22 4.43 7.79
C PHE A 57 -19.39 5.33 8.18
N ASN A 58 -19.07 6.59 8.49
CA ASN A 58 -20.06 7.66 8.62
C ASN A 58 -20.02 8.51 7.35
N ASN A 59 -21.17 9.04 6.90
CA ASN A 59 -21.33 9.86 5.68
C ASN A 59 -20.65 11.25 5.74
N ASP A 60 -19.51 11.37 6.41
CA ASP A 60 -18.67 12.57 6.42
C ASP A 60 -17.70 12.56 5.23
N LEU A 61 -17.58 13.68 4.53
CA LEU A 61 -16.77 13.80 3.31
C LEU A 61 -15.28 13.51 3.54
N ILE A 62 -14.72 13.86 4.70
CA ILE A 62 -13.31 13.57 5.01
C ILE A 62 -13.13 12.07 5.18
N GLN A 63 -14.07 11.41 5.87
CA GLN A 63 -14.07 9.95 6.01
C GLN A 63 -14.25 9.27 4.65
N GLU A 64 -15.12 9.79 3.78
CA GLU A 64 -15.31 9.30 2.40
C GLU A 64 -14.02 9.30 1.59
N LYS A 65 -13.29 10.41 1.62
CA LYS A 65 -12.00 10.52 0.91
C LYS A 65 -10.97 9.56 1.48
N LYS A 66 -10.90 9.43 2.81
CA LYS A 66 -10.00 8.46 3.47
C LYS A 66 -10.31 7.04 3.07
N TYR A 67 -11.58 6.64 3.15
CA TYR A 67 -12.03 5.30 2.77
C TYR A 67 -11.76 5.02 1.30
N THR A 68 -12.14 5.94 0.41
CA THR A 68 -11.92 5.81 -1.04
C THR A 68 -10.44 5.66 -1.36
N TYR A 69 -9.57 6.46 -0.74
CA TYR A 69 -8.12 6.32 -0.92
C TYR A 69 -7.59 4.96 -0.43
N LEU A 70 -7.98 4.52 0.77
CA LEU A 70 -7.57 3.20 1.29
C LEU A 70 -8.02 2.07 0.36
N LYS A 71 -9.25 2.15 -0.14
CA LYS A 71 -9.80 1.19 -1.11
C LYS A 71 -8.96 1.13 -2.38
N LEU A 72 -8.64 2.29 -2.97
CA LEU A 72 -7.83 2.36 -4.18
C LEU A 72 -6.39 1.85 -3.94
N VAL A 73 -5.77 2.17 -2.81
CA VAL A 73 -4.44 1.64 -2.45
C VAL A 73 -4.46 0.10 -2.37
N TYR A 74 -5.51 -0.47 -1.77
CA TYR A 74 -5.68 -1.92 -1.69
C TYR A 74 -5.87 -2.55 -3.08
N GLU A 75 -6.79 -2.02 -3.89
CA GLU A 75 -7.07 -2.48 -5.25
C GLU A 75 -5.84 -2.40 -6.16
N MET A 76 -5.07 -1.30 -6.04
CA MET A 76 -3.83 -1.10 -6.76
C MET A 76 -2.79 -2.14 -6.36
N HIS A 77 -2.51 -2.31 -5.06
CA HIS A 77 -1.56 -3.31 -4.60
C HIS A 77 -1.92 -4.70 -5.15
N PHE A 78 -3.17 -5.13 -4.96
CA PHE A 78 -3.62 -6.44 -5.41
C PHE A 78 -3.43 -6.63 -6.93
N SER A 79 -3.79 -5.63 -7.72
CA SER A 79 -3.68 -5.69 -9.19
C SER A 79 -2.23 -5.74 -9.64
N LEU A 80 -1.36 -4.89 -9.08
CA LEU A 80 0.07 -4.86 -9.39
C LEU A 80 0.74 -6.17 -9.03
N LYS A 81 0.42 -6.72 -7.86
CA LYS A 81 0.96 -8.01 -7.41
C LYS A 81 0.58 -9.11 -8.39
N LYS A 82 -0.70 -9.21 -8.77
CA LYS A 82 -1.17 -10.21 -9.73
C LYS A 82 -0.44 -10.12 -11.07
N ILE A 83 -0.15 -8.91 -11.54
CA ILE A 83 0.64 -8.70 -12.77
C ILE A 83 2.05 -9.25 -12.56
N LEU A 84 2.75 -8.83 -11.50
CA LEU A 84 4.14 -9.24 -11.23
C LEU A 84 4.28 -10.74 -11.02
N ASP A 85 3.37 -11.37 -10.29
CA ASP A 85 3.36 -12.83 -10.07
C ASP A 85 3.16 -13.61 -11.39
N SER A 86 2.54 -13.00 -12.39
CA SER A 86 2.32 -13.61 -13.70
C SER A 86 3.47 -13.40 -14.69
N VAL A 87 4.46 -12.57 -14.33
CA VAL A 87 5.60 -12.25 -15.20
C VAL A 87 6.75 -13.21 -14.88
N SER A 88 7.19 -13.96 -15.88
CA SER A 88 8.43 -14.73 -15.78
C SER A 88 9.63 -13.82 -16.09
N PHE A 89 10.51 -13.63 -15.12
CA PHE A 89 11.71 -12.83 -15.34
C PHE A 89 12.71 -13.57 -16.23
N ASN A 90 13.00 -13.01 -17.41
CA ASN A 90 14.10 -13.41 -18.26
C ASN A 90 14.87 -12.17 -18.71
N GLU A 91 16.04 -11.95 -18.12
CA GLU A 91 16.89 -10.77 -18.33
C GLU A 91 17.16 -10.50 -19.81
N LYS A 92 17.52 -11.53 -20.60
CA LYS A 92 17.86 -11.36 -22.02
C LYS A 92 16.67 -10.87 -22.85
N VAL A 93 15.48 -11.42 -22.59
CA VAL A 93 14.24 -11.04 -23.28
C VAL A 93 13.85 -9.60 -22.93
N PHE A 94 13.98 -9.22 -21.67
CA PHE A 94 13.62 -7.87 -21.23
C PHE A 94 14.58 -6.80 -21.73
N ILE A 95 15.87 -7.08 -21.83
CA ILE A 95 16.85 -6.12 -22.33
C ILE A 95 16.71 -5.90 -23.84
N LEU A 96 16.41 -6.95 -24.61
CA LEU A 96 16.44 -6.88 -26.08
C LEU A 96 15.09 -6.51 -26.71
N GLU A 97 13.98 -6.99 -26.14
CA GLU A 97 12.67 -6.93 -26.82
C GLU A 97 11.66 -6.07 -26.06
N ASN A 98 11.74 -6.03 -24.72
CA ASN A 98 10.67 -5.52 -23.86
C ASN A 98 11.14 -4.50 -22.81
N GLN A 99 12.10 -3.64 -23.16
CA GLN A 99 12.73 -2.73 -22.20
C GLN A 99 11.74 -1.80 -21.46
N TYR A 100 10.68 -1.33 -22.14
CA TYR A 100 9.69 -0.44 -21.52
C TYR A 100 8.74 -1.18 -20.60
N LEU A 101 8.34 -2.40 -20.95
CA LEU A 101 7.57 -3.29 -20.07
C LEU A 101 8.38 -3.65 -18.83
N PHE A 102 9.66 -3.97 -18.98
CA PHE A 102 10.55 -4.21 -17.84
C PHE A 102 10.62 -3.02 -16.88
N ARG A 103 10.81 -1.81 -17.43
CA ARG A 103 10.83 -0.57 -16.65
C ARG A 103 9.49 -0.34 -15.95
N LEU A 104 8.37 -0.60 -16.62
CA LEU A 104 7.04 -0.47 -16.04
C LEU A 104 6.82 -1.46 -14.89
N TYR A 105 7.19 -2.74 -15.07
CA TYR A 105 7.14 -3.76 -14.01
C TYR A 105 8.04 -3.40 -12.83
N SER A 106 9.21 -2.81 -13.10
CA SER A 106 10.08 -2.29 -12.04
C SER A 106 9.40 -1.18 -11.23
N MET A 107 8.65 -0.28 -11.88
CA MET A 107 7.87 0.74 -11.18
C MET A 107 6.70 0.14 -10.39
N PHE A 108 6.03 -0.89 -10.92
CA PHE A 108 4.99 -1.62 -10.19
C PHE A 108 5.55 -2.30 -8.93
N TYR A 109 6.74 -2.88 -9.01
CA TYR A 109 7.43 -3.44 -7.86
C TYR A 109 7.72 -2.35 -6.82
N CYS A 110 8.29 -1.22 -7.24
CA CYS A 110 8.59 -0.10 -6.34
C CYS A 110 7.33 0.44 -5.66
N GLU A 111 6.21 0.53 -6.39
CA GLU A 111 4.92 0.95 -5.85
C GLU A 111 4.44 0.02 -4.72
N ILE A 112 4.53 -1.30 -4.91
CA ILE A 112 4.20 -2.28 -3.86
C ILE A 112 5.10 -2.10 -2.64
N GLU A 113 6.42 -1.90 -2.84
CA GLU A 113 7.36 -1.66 -1.74
C GLU A 113 6.98 -0.42 -0.95
N LEU A 114 6.69 0.70 -1.63
CA LEU A 114 6.30 1.95 -0.99
C LEU A 114 5.00 1.80 -0.18
N ILE A 115 3.99 1.12 -0.72
CA ILE A 115 2.73 0.83 -0.02
C ILE A 115 2.95 -0.06 1.21
N CYS A 116 3.89 -1.02 1.13
CA CYS A 116 4.19 -1.96 2.21
C CYS A 116 5.18 -1.43 3.25
N MET A 117 5.85 -0.32 2.97
CA MET A 117 6.90 0.23 3.83
C MET A 117 6.33 0.65 5.18
N TYR A 118 5.19 1.34 5.18
CA TYR A 118 4.59 1.89 6.39
C TYR A 118 3.19 1.34 6.67
N LYS A 119 2.92 1.09 7.95
CA LYS A 119 1.57 0.77 8.45
C LYS A 119 0.63 1.98 8.33
N ASP A 120 1.14 3.19 8.54
CA ASP A 120 0.35 4.41 8.47
C ASP A 120 0.24 4.90 7.02
N LEU A 121 -0.98 5.02 6.50
CA LEU A 121 -1.24 5.54 5.15
C LEU A 121 -0.76 6.98 4.98
N LYS A 122 -0.67 7.78 6.06
CA LYS A 122 -0.11 9.14 6.02
C LYS A 122 1.34 9.18 5.54
N LYS A 123 2.07 8.07 5.70
CA LYS A 123 3.51 7.99 5.44
C LYS A 123 3.83 7.24 4.14
N ILE A 124 2.83 6.66 3.49
CA ILE A 124 3.04 5.95 2.23
C ILE A 124 3.39 6.95 1.13
N GLY A 125 4.38 6.61 0.32
CA GLY A 125 4.68 7.29 -0.93
C GLY A 125 4.10 6.55 -2.13
N HIS A 126 4.01 7.25 -3.25
CA HIS A 126 3.58 6.69 -4.53
C HIS A 126 4.55 7.12 -5.63
N ILE A 127 4.76 6.27 -6.63
CA ILE A 127 5.52 6.63 -7.82
C ILE A 127 4.84 7.81 -8.54
N PRO A 128 5.52 8.95 -8.75
CA PRO A 128 4.92 10.08 -9.41
C PRO A 128 4.40 9.76 -10.82
N LEU A 129 3.22 10.28 -11.17
CA LEU A 129 2.61 10.09 -12.49
C LEU A 129 3.53 10.48 -13.65
N PHE A 130 4.39 11.49 -13.48
CA PHE A 130 5.33 11.90 -14.54
C PHE A 130 6.38 10.82 -14.87
N ILE A 131 6.60 9.85 -13.98
CA ILE A 131 7.47 8.69 -14.23
C ILE A 131 6.69 7.60 -14.99
N LEU A 132 5.43 7.35 -14.61
CA LEU A 132 4.62 6.28 -15.20
C LEU A 132 4.08 6.63 -16.60
N LYS A 133 3.62 7.86 -16.82
CA LYS A 133 2.97 8.29 -18.08
C LYS A 133 3.82 7.99 -19.32
N PRO A 134 5.11 8.35 -19.37
CA PRO A 134 5.95 8.06 -20.53
C PRO A 134 6.12 6.55 -20.77
N LEU A 135 6.20 5.74 -19.72
CA LEU A 135 6.36 4.28 -19.85
C LEU A 135 5.12 3.63 -20.43
N ILE A 136 3.94 4.07 -19.99
CA ILE A 136 2.65 3.55 -20.43
C ILE A 136 2.42 3.85 -21.92
N GLU A 137 2.76 5.05 -22.36
CA GLU A 137 2.65 5.44 -23.77
C GLU A 137 3.52 4.55 -24.68
N GLN A 138 4.69 4.13 -24.21
CA GLN A 138 5.59 3.26 -24.96
C GLN A 138 5.10 1.81 -25.06
N VAL A 139 4.19 1.38 -24.18
CA VAL A 139 3.70 -0.01 -24.15
C VAL A 139 2.25 -0.15 -24.58
N LYS A 140 1.55 0.94 -24.93
CA LYS A 140 0.10 0.94 -25.22
C LYS A 140 -0.34 -0.04 -26.32
N ASP A 141 0.54 -0.31 -27.29
CA ASP A 141 0.27 -1.18 -28.43
C ASP A 141 0.72 -2.64 -28.20
N THR A 142 1.29 -2.95 -27.03
CA THR A 142 1.76 -4.30 -26.67
C THR A 142 0.61 -5.24 -26.32
N GLU A 143 0.84 -6.55 -26.46
CA GLU A 143 -0.15 -7.56 -26.04
C GLU A 143 -0.29 -7.59 -24.51
N GLU A 144 0.78 -7.33 -23.77
CA GLU A 144 0.77 -7.20 -22.32
C GLU A 144 -0.14 -6.08 -21.85
N TYR A 145 -0.13 -4.94 -22.54
CA TYR A 145 -1.01 -3.81 -22.23
C TYR A 145 -2.49 -4.19 -22.28
N LYS A 146 -2.88 -4.94 -23.33
CA LYS A 146 -4.25 -5.45 -23.49
C LYS A 146 -4.55 -6.55 -22.48
N LYS A 147 -3.68 -7.55 -22.38
CA LYS A 147 -3.80 -8.72 -21.49
C LYS A 147 -4.01 -8.30 -20.04
N TYR A 148 -3.23 -7.34 -19.57
CA TYR A 148 -3.29 -6.86 -18.19
C TYR A 148 -4.21 -5.66 -17.98
N LYS A 149 -4.92 -5.21 -19.03
CA LYS A 149 -5.82 -4.05 -18.99
C LYS A 149 -5.14 -2.82 -18.36
N LEU A 150 -3.94 -2.51 -18.81
CA LEU A 150 -3.12 -1.46 -18.18
C LEU A 150 -3.74 -0.06 -18.27
N HIS A 151 -4.67 0.17 -19.21
CA HIS A 151 -5.50 1.38 -19.24
C HIS A 151 -6.38 1.52 -17.98
N GLU A 152 -7.16 0.50 -17.61
CA GLU A 152 -8.02 0.50 -16.42
C GLU A 152 -7.19 0.64 -15.13
N LEU A 153 -6.05 -0.05 -15.08
CA LEU A 153 -5.11 0.04 -13.98
C LEU A 153 -4.59 1.47 -13.82
N PHE A 154 -4.21 2.13 -14.91
CA PHE A 154 -3.66 3.47 -14.85
C PHE A 154 -4.71 4.53 -14.53
N GLU A 155 -5.94 4.42 -15.04
CA GLU A 155 -7.05 5.28 -14.61
C GLU A 155 -7.31 5.17 -13.11
N THR A 156 -7.24 3.95 -12.56
CA THR A 156 -7.36 3.70 -11.12
C THR A 156 -6.20 4.34 -10.36
N TYR A 157 -4.98 4.21 -10.88
CA TYR A 157 -3.80 4.84 -10.32
C TYR A 157 -3.90 6.37 -10.31
N GLU A 158 -4.38 7.00 -11.38
CA GLU A 158 -4.55 8.47 -11.44
C GLU A 158 -5.55 8.96 -10.39
N LYS A 159 -6.68 8.24 -10.20
CA LYS A 159 -7.66 8.55 -9.13
C LYS A 159 -7.04 8.42 -7.74
N MET A 160 -6.30 7.34 -7.50
CA MET A 160 -5.59 7.10 -6.24
C MET A 160 -4.58 8.23 -5.98
N TYR A 161 -3.78 8.58 -6.99
CA TYR A 161 -2.74 9.60 -6.89
C TYR A 161 -3.32 11.00 -6.66
N ALA A 162 -4.43 11.34 -7.32
CA ALA A 162 -5.13 12.59 -7.08
C ALA A 162 -5.57 12.71 -5.60
N LEU A 163 -6.19 11.65 -5.06
CA LEU A 163 -6.56 11.62 -3.64
C LEU A 163 -5.32 11.68 -2.74
N PHE A 164 -4.23 11.00 -3.06
CA PHE A 164 -2.98 11.11 -2.32
C PHE A 164 -2.49 12.57 -2.23
N LEU A 165 -2.52 13.32 -3.34
CA LEU A 165 -2.12 14.73 -3.36
C LEU A 165 -3.03 15.65 -2.53
N GLU A 166 -4.31 15.29 -2.35
CA GLU A 166 -5.22 16.01 -1.45
C GLU A 166 -4.91 15.78 0.04
N ARG A 167 -4.05 14.81 0.35
CA ARG A 167 -3.61 14.43 1.69
C ARG A 167 -4.77 14.14 2.66
N PRO A 168 -5.67 13.18 2.34
CA PRO A 168 -6.91 12.93 3.09
C PRO A 168 -6.67 12.54 4.55
N TYR A 169 -5.46 12.11 4.89
CA TYR A 169 -5.08 11.73 6.25
C TYR A 169 -4.29 12.80 7.02
N GLU A 170 -3.91 13.93 6.42
CA GLU A 170 -3.25 15.02 7.15
C GLU A 170 -4.24 15.98 7.84
N LYS A 171 -5.43 16.19 7.27
CA LYS A 171 -6.43 17.16 7.78
C LYS A 171 -7.35 16.63 8.88
N SER A 172 -6.85 15.77 9.78
CA SER A 172 -7.64 15.16 10.86
C SER A 172 -7.09 15.49 12.23
#